data_AF-A0A9X1SJH6-F1
#
_entry.id   AF-A0A9X1SJH6-F1
#
_cell.length_a   1.000
_cell.length_b   1.000
_cell.length_c   1.000
_cell.angle_alpha   90.00
_cell.angle_beta   90.00
_cell.angle_gamma   90.00
#
_symmetry.space_group_name_H-M   'P 1'
#
loop_
_entity.id
_entity.type
_entity.pdbx_description
1 polymer ?
#
loop_
_entity_poly.entity_id
_entity_poly.type
_entity_poly.pdbx_seq_one_letter_code
_entity_poly.pdbx_strand_id
1 'polypeptide(L)'
;MIKKLIVGACALGIVGYLGTAAYIYNYDAKRSERLIASAAPKGDAHVREIFYQRGCEYCHTANAEMPFYASFPIAKQLMEYDVKMGYVHFNLEATMDSLVNNTAAPESDLAKIERAIQDEIMPPGRYTAVHWSGGVTAEDKAAILAWAKEQRSKYYVTEGVSPAFKNEVVQPLPEPMPTDPKKVAIGSILYHDNRLSGDNSLSCETCHKLNAGGVDNLITSKGINGAIGPINAPTVFNSVYNIEQFWDGRAKNLQEQAGGPPLNPIEMGSESWDQIIGKLSQDPALTAAFTEVYPQGFTADTITDAIAEFEKTLVTPNSAFDRFMKGDDGALTAQQKRGFQLFKDNKCGTCHVGKNLGGQSFEMMGLKEDYFAARGSITDVDQGRFNFTTFERDRNRFKVPTLRNIELTAPYLHDGSMDTLKGAVKMMLKYQLEVNLPEKDVDDIVEFLKSTTGEYKLDQPTRL
;
A
#
# COMPACT_ATOMS: atom_id res chain seq x y z
N MET A 1 -39.33 48.27 -2.66
CA MET A 1 -39.02 47.69 -1.33
C MET A 1 -38.12 46.46 -1.42
N ILE A 2 -38.47 45.46 -2.26
CA ILE A 2 -37.72 44.21 -2.43
C ILE A 2 -36.24 44.41 -2.79
N LYS A 3 -35.90 45.29 -3.74
CA LYS A 3 -34.48 45.59 -4.09
C LYS A 3 -33.64 46.13 -2.91
N LYS A 4 -34.20 46.97 -2.04
CA LYS A 4 -33.49 47.51 -0.87
C LYS A 4 -33.30 46.46 0.23
N LEU A 5 -34.30 45.59 0.42
CA LEU A 5 -34.20 44.45 1.34
C LEU A 5 -33.16 43.42 0.86
N ILE A 6 -33.12 43.13 -0.45
CA ILE A 6 -32.09 42.26 -1.05
C ILE A 6 -30.71 42.87 -0.87
N VAL A 7 -30.51 44.15 -1.21
CA VAL A 7 -29.20 44.82 -1.04
C VAL A 7 -28.78 44.85 0.43
N GLY A 8 -29.70 45.12 1.36
CA GLY A 8 -29.41 45.09 2.80
C GLY A 8 -29.03 43.69 3.32
N ALA A 9 -29.75 42.65 2.88
CA ALA A 9 -29.44 41.27 3.22
C ALA A 9 -28.08 40.83 2.63
N CYS A 10 -27.77 41.21 1.40
CA CYS A 10 -26.46 40.97 0.77
C CYS A 10 -25.32 41.67 1.53
N ALA A 11 -25.50 42.93 1.92
CA ALA A 11 -24.50 43.67 2.67
C ALA A 11 -24.23 43.03 4.05
N LEU A 12 -25.29 42.62 4.76
CA LEU A 12 -25.17 41.88 6.03
C LEU A 12 -24.46 40.54 5.85
N GLY A 13 -24.77 39.81 4.78
CA GLY A 13 -24.09 38.55 4.45
C GLY A 13 -22.60 38.74 4.19
N ILE A 14 -22.21 39.77 3.43
CA ILE A 14 -20.81 40.09 3.14
C ILE A 14 -20.05 40.46 4.43
N VAL A 15 -20.62 41.34 5.26
CA VAL A 15 -19.99 41.74 6.53
C VAL A 15 -19.84 40.54 7.47
N GLY A 16 -20.86 39.68 7.56
CA GLY A 16 -20.80 38.44 8.33
C GLY A 16 -19.68 37.51 7.85
N TYR A 17 -19.62 37.25 6.54
CA TYR A 17 -18.58 36.42 5.95
C TYR A 17 -17.17 36.99 6.18
N LEU A 18 -16.94 38.28 5.91
CA LEU A 18 -15.63 38.90 6.11
C LEU A 18 -15.22 38.90 7.58
N GLY A 19 -16.16 39.13 8.49
CA GLY A 19 -15.91 39.04 9.94
C GLY A 19 -15.51 37.62 10.36
N THR A 20 -16.20 36.60 9.85
CA THR A 20 -15.87 35.19 10.09
C THR A 20 -14.50 34.83 9.53
N ALA A 21 -14.21 35.18 8.27
CA ALA A 21 -12.93 34.87 7.65
C ALA A 21 -11.75 35.60 8.33
N ALA A 22 -11.92 36.86 8.74
CA ALA A 22 -10.91 37.60 9.49
C ALA A 22 -10.65 36.98 10.88
N TYR A 23 -11.69 36.48 11.55
CA TYR A 23 -11.52 35.73 12.79
C TYR A 23 -10.72 34.45 12.56
N ILE A 24 -11.09 33.68 11.53
CA ILE A 24 -10.46 32.40 11.19
C ILE A 24 -8.98 32.58 10.86
N TYR A 25 -8.64 33.59 10.06
CA TYR A 25 -7.27 33.97 9.79
C TYR A 25 -6.42 34.16 11.06
N ASN A 26 -6.97 34.87 12.05
CA ASN A 26 -6.28 35.08 13.33
C ASN A 26 -6.21 33.82 14.20
N TYR A 27 -7.25 32.98 14.15
CA TYR A 27 -7.28 31.70 14.86
C TYR A 27 -6.23 30.73 14.30
N ASP A 28 -6.19 30.57 12.97
CA ASP A 28 -5.25 29.68 12.27
C ASP A 28 -3.80 30.11 12.50
N ALA A 29 -3.52 31.42 12.45
CA ALA A 29 -2.18 31.95 12.76
C ALA A 29 -1.74 31.54 14.18
N LYS A 30 -2.55 31.83 15.20
CA LYS A 30 -2.23 31.44 16.59
C LYS A 30 -2.12 29.95 16.80
N ARG A 31 -2.98 29.18 16.13
CA ARG A 31 -2.96 27.71 16.20
C ARG A 31 -1.66 27.16 15.64
N SER A 32 -1.26 27.60 14.44
CA SER A 32 -0.01 27.20 13.81
C SER A 32 1.21 27.56 14.68
N GLU A 33 1.26 28.78 15.23
CA GLU A 33 2.32 29.21 16.17
C GLU A 33 2.45 28.29 17.38
N ARG A 34 1.32 27.91 18.01
CA ARG A 34 1.33 26.97 19.14
C ARG A 34 1.83 25.59 18.72
N LEU A 35 1.36 25.06 17.59
CA LEU A 35 1.77 23.74 17.09
C LEU A 35 3.27 23.70 16.81
N ILE A 36 3.79 24.72 16.10
CA ILE A 36 5.21 24.89 15.81
C ILE A 36 6.03 24.98 17.11
N ALA A 37 5.58 25.79 18.08
CA ALA A 37 6.28 25.96 19.36
C ALA A 37 6.27 24.69 20.23
N SER A 38 5.19 23.90 20.18
CA SER A 38 5.04 22.67 20.97
C SER A 38 5.89 21.52 20.45
N ALA A 39 6.21 21.52 19.15
CA ALA A 39 6.88 20.42 18.51
C ALA A 39 8.39 20.69 18.45
N ALA A 40 9.16 20.00 19.29
CA ALA A 40 10.61 20.18 19.42
C ALA A 40 11.32 20.20 18.04
N PRO A 41 12.28 21.11 17.81
CA PRO A 41 12.96 21.23 16.52
C PRO A 41 13.90 20.04 16.32
N LYS A 42 13.40 19.02 15.62
CA LYS A 42 14.20 17.89 15.11
C LYS A 42 13.75 17.66 13.66
N GLY A 43 14.70 17.42 12.76
CA GLY A 43 14.42 17.10 11.35
C GLY A 43 14.05 18.29 10.45
N ASP A 44 13.24 18.02 9.42
CA ASP A 44 12.81 18.95 8.37
C ASP A 44 11.77 19.96 8.87
N ALA A 45 12.19 20.82 9.81
CA ALA A 45 11.31 21.75 10.52
C ALA A 45 10.49 22.65 9.57
N HIS A 46 11.05 23.04 8.43
CA HIS A 46 10.42 23.94 7.48
C HIS A 46 9.16 23.35 6.81
N VAL A 47 9.21 22.10 6.32
CA VAL A 47 8.03 21.47 5.67
C VAL A 47 6.92 21.22 6.67
N ARG A 48 7.29 20.80 7.88
CA ARG A 48 6.35 20.66 8.99
C ARG A 48 5.67 21.98 9.34
N GLU A 49 6.43 23.08 9.40
CA GLU A 49 5.89 24.42 9.61
C GLU A 49 4.91 24.82 8.50
N ILE A 50 5.23 24.53 7.25
CA ILE A 50 4.30 24.74 6.11
C ILE A 50 2.99 23.98 6.35
N PHE A 51 3.05 22.69 6.69
CA PHE A 51 1.83 21.90 6.92
C PHE A 51 0.96 22.50 8.03
N TYR A 52 1.54 22.92 9.16
CA TYR A 52 0.82 23.59 10.24
C TYR A 52 0.25 24.96 9.83
N GLN A 53 1.01 25.75 9.08
CA GLN A 53 0.58 27.08 8.63
C GLN A 53 -0.54 27.01 7.59
N ARG A 54 -0.52 25.99 6.72
CA ARG A 54 -1.56 25.74 5.71
C ARG A 54 -2.72 24.90 6.23
N GLY A 55 -2.62 24.40 7.46
CA GLY A 55 -3.67 23.65 8.14
C GLY A 55 -3.98 22.30 7.49
N CYS A 56 -2.97 21.63 6.91
CA CYS A 56 -3.15 20.34 6.25
C CYS A 56 -3.74 19.29 7.20
N GLU A 57 -3.35 19.34 8.47
CA GLU A 57 -3.82 18.42 9.49
C GLU A 57 -5.32 18.50 9.78
N TYR A 58 -5.98 19.62 9.46
CA TYR A 58 -7.43 19.76 9.68
C TYR A 58 -8.24 18.66 9.03
N CYS A 59 -7.84 18.22 7.82
CA CYS A 59 -8.56 17.19 7.07
C CYS A 59 -7.78 15.86 6.94
N HIS A 60 -6.50 15.84 7.34
CA HIS A 60 -5.62 14.69 7.14
C HIS A 60 -5.10 14.05 8.43
N THR A 61 -5.65 14.41 9.59
CA THR A 61 -5.35 13.75 10.87
C THR A 61 -6.64 13.45 11.62
N ALA A 62 -6.65 12.41 12.47
CA ALA A 62 -7.86 11.99 13.16
C ALA A 62 -8.28 12.94 14.29
N ASN A 63 -7.34 13.71 14.85
CA ASN A 63 -7.52 14.48 16.09
C ASN A 63 -7.18 15.97 15.94
N ALA A 64 -7.45 16.56 14.76
CA ALA A 64 -7.19 17.97 14.54
C ALA A 64 -7.92 18.85 15.58
N GLU A 65 -7.22 19.85 16.15
CA GLU A 65 -7.86 20.86 17.00
C GLU A 65 -8.85 21.67 16.16
N MET A 66 -10.13 21.35 16.27
CA MET A 66 -11.18 22.02 15.51
C MET A 66 -11.54 23.36 16.13
N PRO A 67 -11.79 24.40 15.31
CA PRO A 67 -12.24 25.68 15.80
C PRO A 67 -13.64 25.57 16.42
N PHE A 68 -13.99 26.46 17.36
CA PHE A 68 -15.25 26.37 18.11
C PHE A 68 -16.51 26.35 17.22
N TYR A 69 -16.48 27.03 16.08
CA TYR A 69 -17.60 27.09 15.13
C TYR A 69 -17.82 25.77 14.38
N ALA A 70 -16.87 24.83 14.42
CA ALA A 70 -17.05 23.47 13.92
C ALA A 70 -18.17 22.70 14.67
N SER A 71 -18.64 23.23 15.80
CA SER A 71 -19.79 22.69 16.53
C SER A 71 -21.15 23.19 16.01
N PHE A 72 -21.19 24.23 15.16
CA PHE A 72 -22.44 24.79 14.65
C PHE A 72 -23.06 23.88 13.57
N PRO A 73 -24.38 23.65 13.52
CA PRO A 73 -24.96 22.55 12.73
C PRO A 73 -24.52 22.46 11.26
N ILE A 74 -24.47 23.58 10.54
CA ILE A 74 -24.09 23.61 9.12
C ILE A 74 -22.57 23.47 8.97
N ALA A 75 -21.79 24.20 9.76
CA ALA A 75 -20.33 24.14 9.72
C ALA A 75 -19.82 22.75 10.13
N LYS A 76 -20.44 22.14 11.15
CA LYS A 76 -20.17 20.79 11.63
C LYS A 76 -20.31 19.77 10.50
N GLN A 77 -21.46 19.75 9.83
CA GLN A 77 -21.71 18.79 8.75
C GLN A 77 -20.70 18.94 7.59
N LEU A 78 -20.39 20.18 7.19
CA LEU A 78 -19.42 20.45 6.13
C LEU A 78 -18.01 20.02 6.54
N MET A 79 -17.57 20.38 7.75
CA MET A 79 -16.25 20.04 8.24
C MET A 79 -16.09 18.53 8.48
N GLU A 80 -17.10 17.86 9.05
CA GLU A 80 -17.10 16.39 9.20
C GLU A 80 -17.01 15.70 7.84
N TYR A 81 -17.71 16.21 6.82
CA TYR A 81 -17.59 15.71 5.46
C TYR A 81 -16.18 15.93 4.90
N ASP A 82 -15.61 17.13 5.05
CA ASP A 82 -14.29 17.47 4.54
C ASP A 82 -13.17 16.65 5.21
N VAL A 83 -13.26 16.48 6.53
CA VAL A 83 -12.37 15.61 7.33
C VAL A 83 -12.50 14.17 6.86
N LYS A 84 -13.72 13.65 6.75
CA LYS A 84 -13.95 12.28 6.27
C LYS A 84 -13.35 12.07 4.88
N MET A 85 -13.61 12.98 3.95
CA MET A 85 -13.11 12.88 2.58
C MET A 85 -11.59 13.04 2.50
N GLY A 86 -11.01 14.00 3.22
CA GLY A 86 -9.56 14.21 3.28
C GLY A 86 -8.85 12.99 3.83
N TYR A 87 -9.34 12.43 4.93
CA TYR A 87 -8.77 11.27 5.60
C TYR A 87 -8.92 9.98 4.77
N VAL A 88 -10.04 9.82 4.04
CA VAL A 88 -10.21 8.68 3.11
C VAL A 88 -9.12 8.68 2.04
N HIS A 89 -8.73 9.85 1.51
CA HIS A 89 -7.68 9.97 0.50
C HIS A 89 -6.28 9.86 1.08
N PHE A 90 -6.04 10.44 2.25
CA PHE A 90 -4.70 10.55 2.82
C PHE A 90 -4.71 10.79 4.33
N ASN A 91 -3.97 9.93 5.06
CA ASN A 91 -3.64 10.14 6.47
C ASN A 91 -2.20 10.68 6.56
N LEU A 92 -2.05 11.89 7.11
CA LEU A 92 -0.77 12.59 7.22
C LEU A 92 -0.01 12.22 8.51
N GLU A 93 -0.62 11.48 9.45
CA GLU A 93 -0.04 11.19 10.78
C GLU A 93 1.38 10.60 10.71
N ALA A 94 1.57 9.53 9.94
CA ALA A 94 2.88 8.88 9.80
C ALA A 94 3.94 9.81 9.19
N THR A 95 3.53 10.67 8.25
CA THR A 95 4.41 11.71 7.68
C THR A 95 4.76 12.77 8.73
N MET A 96 3.80 13.26 9.53
CA MET A 96 4.10 14.21 10.61
C MET A 96 5.06 13.61 11.63
N ASP A 97 4.86 12.35 12.01
CA ASP A 97 5.75 11.64 12.93
C ASP A 97 7.16 11.53 12.36
N SER A 98 7.29 11.27 11.04
CA SER A 98 8.59 11.24 10.37
C SER A 98 9.30 12.60 10.38
N LEU A 99 8.56 13.68 10.12
CA LEU A 99 9.06 15.04 10.13
C LEU A 99 9.54 15.45 11.53
N VAL A 100 8.81 15.06 12.58
CA VAL A 100 9.17 15.33 13.98
C VAL A 100 10.37 14.50 14.43
N ASN A 101 10.47 13.24 13.99
CA ASN A 101 11.52 12.32 14.46
C ASN A 101 12.75 12.25 13.54
N ASN A 102 12.74 12.96 12.40
CA ASN A 102 13.79 12.90 11.38
C ASN A 102 14.02 11.47 10.84
N THR A 103 12.94 10.73 10.64
CA THR A 103 12.93 9.40 10.03
C THR A 103 12.40 9.47 8.60
N ALA A 104 12.48 8.35 7.86
CA ALA A 104 11.92 8.29 6.52
C ALA A 104 10.40 8.47 6.56
N ALA A 105 9.88 9.42 5.77
CA ALA A 105 8.44 9.55 5.53
C ALA A 105 7.95 8.39 4.65
N PRO A 106 6.78 7.77 4.92
CA PRO A 106 6.30 6.64 4.13
C PRO A 106 6.31 6.93 2.63
N GLU A 107 6.81 5.99 1.84
CA GLU A 107 7.05 6.22 0.40
C GLU A 107 5.76 6.55 -0.37
N SER A 108 4.64 5.93 0.00
CA SER A 108 3.31 6.23 -0.54
C SER A 108 2.84 7.64 -0.20
N ASP A 109 3.13 8.09 1.02
CA ASP A 109 2.74 9.40 1.49
C ASP A 109 3.51 10.49 0.75
N LEU A 110 4.82 10.30 0.57
CA LEU A 110 5.66 11.16 -0.24
C LEU A 110 5.11 11.30 -1.67
N ALA A 111 4.75 10.18 -2.31
CA ALA A 111 4.21 10.19 -3.66
C ALA A 111 2.85 10.91 -3.75
N LYS A 112 1.96 10.72 -2.76
CA LYS A 112 0.66 11.41 -2.68
C LYS A 112 0.82 12.92 -2.47
N ILE A 113 1.67 13.32 -1.52
CA ILE A 113 1.95 14.73 -1.23
C ILE A 113 2.55 15.39 -2.48
N GLU A 114 3.58 14.78 -3.06
CA GLU A 114 4.23 15.30 -4.26
C GLU A 114 3.22 15.49 -5.40
N ARG A 115 2.41 14.47 -5.69
CA ARG A 115 1.40 14.55 -6.75
C ARG A 115 0.33 15.61 -6.46
N ALA A 116 -0.16 15.70 -5.22
CA ALA A 116 -1.18 16.68 -4.85
C ALA A 116 -0.69 18.13 -4.98
N ILE A 117 0.58 18.38 -4.61
CA ILE A 117 1.24 19.68 -4.71
C ILE A 117 1.62 20.04 -6.15
N GLN A 118 2.05 19.05 -6.95
CA GLN A 118 2.32 19.24 -8.38
C GLN A 118 1.06 19.65 -9.14
N ASP A 119 -0.04 18.94 -8.90
CA ASP A 119 -1.32 19.14 -9.57
C ASP A 119 -2.12 20.35 -9.01
N GLU A 120 -1.65 20.98 -7.93
CA GLU A 120 -2.31 22.14 -7.28
C GLU A 120 -3.75 21.86 -6.83
N ILE A 121 -4.03 20.60 -6.46
CA ILE A 121 -5.37 20.18 -6.02
C ILE A 121 -5.60 20.36 -4.52
N MET A 122 -4.55 20.69 -3.76
CA MET A 122 -4.61 20.90 -2.32
C MET A 122 -4.00 22.25 -1.90
N PRO A 123 -4.62 22.95 -0.94
CA PRO A 123 -5.95 22.66 -0.38
C PRO A 123 -7.09 22.95 -1.38
N PRO A 124 -8.27 22.33 -1.20
CA PRO A 124 -9.40 22.56 -2.11
C PRO A 124 -9.95 23.99 -1.97
N GLY A 125 -10.50 24.56 -3.05
CA GLY A 125 -10.97 25.95 -3.05
C GLY A 125 -12.03 26.30 -1.99
N ARG A 126 -12.84 25.32 -1.57
CA ARG A 126 -13.80 25.46 -0.45
C ARG A 126 -13.12 25.77 0.89
N TYR A 127 -11.92 25.23 1.10
CA TYR A 127 -11.12 25.48 2.30
C TYR A 127 -10.55 26.89 2.26
N THR A 128 -9.88 27.26 1.17
CA THR A 128 -9.27 28.60 1.02
C THR A 128 -10.29 29.73 0.95
N ALA A 129 -11.55 29.44 0.62
CA ALA A 129 -12.63 30.41 0.67
C ALA A 129 -12.89 30.94 2.09
N VAL A 130 -12.49 30.21 3.14
CA VAL A 130 -12.69 30.63 4.54
C VAL A 130 -11.36 30.73 5.29
N HIS A 131 -10.37 29.93 4.90
CA HIS A 131 -9.00 29.90 5.43
C HIS A 131 -8.05 30.68 4.50
N TRP A 132 -8.07 32.02 4.58
CA TRP A 132 -7.33 32.88 3.65
C TRP A 132 -5.80 32.70 3.68
N SER A 133 -5.24 32.20 4.79
CA SER A 133 -3.81 31.84 4.91
C SER A 133 -3.50 30.41 4.48
N GLY A 134 -4.52 29.62 4.16
CA GLY A 134 -4.41 28.18 3.91
C GLY A 134 -3.80 27.82 2.56
N GLY A 135 -3.80 28.74 1.58
CA GLY A 135 -3.26 28.48 0.25
C GLY A 135 -1.75 28.18 0.27
N VAL A 136 -1.34 27.17 -0.50
CA VAL A 136 0.07 26.82 -0.71
C VAL A 136 0.68 27.82 -1.69
N THR A 137 1.74 28.52 -1.30
CA THR A 137 2.43 29.48 -2.17
C THR A 137 3.41 28.78 -3.13
N ALA A 138 3.99 29.53 -4.06
CA ALA A 138 5.04 29.00 -4.94
C ALA A 138 6.29 28.56 -4.15
N GLU A 139 6.64 29.28 -3.09
CA GLU A 139 7.74 28.94 -2.18
C GLU A 139 7.43 27.66 -1.40
N ASP A 140 6.23 27.53 -0.84
CA ASP A 140 5.81 26.31 -0.15
C ASP A 140 5.86 25.10 -1.08
N LYS A 141 5.32 25.25 -2.30
CA LYS A 141 5.34 24.22 -3.34
C LYS A 141 6.78 23.79 -3.63
N ALA A 142 7.69 24.75 -3.84
CA ALA A 142 9.10 24.44 -4.08
C ALA A 142 9.75 23.71 -2.89
N ALA A 143 9.47 24.14 -1.65
CA ALA A 143 10.00 23.52 -0.44
C ALA A 143 9.51 22.07 -0.26
N ILE A 144 8.20 21.82 -0.41
CA ILE A 144 7.61 20.48 -0.27
C ILE A 144 8.15 19.53 -1.34
N LEU A 145 8.25 19.99 -2.60
CA LEU A 145 8.78 19.15 -3.69
C LEU A 145 10.28 18.87 -3.54
N ALA A 146 11.06 19.85 -3.09
CA ALA A 146 12.48 19.65 -2.79
C ALA A 146 12.67 18.63 -1.65
N TRP A 147 11.88 18.74 -0.59
CA TRP A 147 11.88 17.80 0.52
C TRP A 147 11.51 16.38 0.09
N ALA A 148 10.43 16.20 -0.68
CA ALA A 148 10.01 14.88 -1.15
C ALA A 148 11.13 14.22 -1.98
N LYS A 149 11.80 15.00 -2.83
CA LYS A 149 12.96 14.57 -3.61
C LYS A 149 14.14 14.17 -2.72
N GLU A 150 14.46 14.96 -1.70
CA GLU A 150 15.54 14.66 -0.75
C GLU A 150 15.27 13.37 0.04
N GLN A 151 14.06 13.24 0.59
CA GLN A 151 13.62 12.04 1.31
C GLN A 151 13.76 10.79 0.43
N ARG A 152 13.28 10.87 -0.82
CA ARG A 152 13.43 9.76 -1.79
C ARG A 152 14.88 9.42 -2.06
N SER A 153 15.71 10.44 -2.32
CA SER A 153 17.14 10.24 -2.57
C SER A 153 17.88 9.63 -1.38
N LYS A 154 17.45 9.92 -0.15
CA LYS A 154 18.11 9.50 1.09
C LYS A 154 17.70 8.09 1.52
N TYR A 155 16.43 7.73 1.35
CA TYR A 155 15.87 6.53 1.97
C TYR A 155 15.40 5.45 0.98
N TYR A 156 15.06 5.81 -0.26
CA TYR A 156 14.30 4.91 -1.15
C TYR A 156 14.98 4.59 -2.48
N VAL A 157 16.04 5.34 -2.85
CA VAL A 157 16.81 5.04 -4.06
C VAL A 157 17.43 3.66 -3.99
N THR A 158 17.10 2.82 -4.98
CA THR A 158 17.68 1.49 -5.10
C THR A 158 19.10 1.57 -5.69
N GLU A 159 20.02 0.80 -5.14
CA GLU A 159 21.39 0.73 -5.64
C GLU A 159 21.41 0.30 -7.12
N GLY A 160 22.27 0.96 -7.91
CA GLY A 160 22.39 0.70 -9.35
C GLY A 160 21.31 1.33 -10.23
N VAL A 161 20.31 2.04 -9.68
CA VAL A 161 19.35 2.79 -10.49
C VAL A 161 20.06 3.91 -11.28
N SER A 162 19.67 4.10 -12.53
CA SER A 162 20.22 5.16 -13.38
C SER A 162 19.90 6.55 -12.78
N PRO A 163 20.82 7.54 -12.88
CA PRO A 163 20.59 8.91 -12.40
C PRO A 163 19.28 9.54 -12.90
N ALA A 164 18.82 9.17 -14.10
CA ALA A 164 17.58 9.66 -14.68
C ALA A 164 16.33 9.25 -13.87
N PHE A 165 16.38 8.13 -13.14
CA PHE A 165 15.23 7.56 -12.43
C PHE A 165 15.34 7.63 -10.91
N LYS A 166 16.40 8.24 -10.36
CA LYS A 166 16.59 8.36 -8.90
C LYS A 166 15.43 9.02 -8.15
N ASN A 167 14.69 9.90 -8.83
CA ASN A 167 13.56 10.60 -8.21
C ASN A 167 12.19 10.02 -8.60
N GLU A 168 12.14 8.94 -9.40
CA GLU A 168 10.89 8.29 -9.75
C GLU A 168 10.26 7.63 -8.51
N VAL A 169 8.92 7.70 -8.42
CA VAL A 169 8.13 7.14 -7.31
C VAL A 169 8.14 5.61 -7.25
N VAL A 170 8.63 4.97 -8.30
CA VAL A 170 8.87 3.52 -8.39
C VAL A 170 10.38 3.30 -8.55
N GLN A 171 10.86 2.13 -8.12
CA GLN A 171 12.29 1.79 -8.13
C GLN A 171 12.49 0.36 -8.65
N PRO A 172 13.66 0.03 -9.23
CA PRO A 172 13.95 -1.36 -9.59
C PRO A 172 14.02 -2.23 -8.33
N LEU A 173 13.92 -3.56 -8.49
CA LEU A 173 14.23 -4.46 -7.36
C LEU A 173 15.70 -4.27 -6.93
N PRO A 174 15.97 -4.25 -5.62
CA PRO A 174 17.34 -4.26 -5.12
C PRO A 174 17.98 -5.64 -5.36
N GLU A 175 19.27 -5.72 -5.08
CA GLU A 175 19.95 -7.02 -4.98
C GLU A 175 19.30 -7.89 -3.88
N PRO A 176 19.39 -9.23 -3.99
CA PRO A 176 18.83 -10.14 -3.00
C PRO A 176 19.27 -9.81 -1.58
N MET A 177 18.34 -9.90 -0.63
CA MET A 177 18.66 -9.64 0.76
C MET A 177 19.52 -10.77 1.34
N PRO A 178 20.43 -10.46 2.30
CA PRO A 178 21.17 -11.50 3.00
C PRO A 178 20.23 -12.48 3.69
N THR A 179 20.50 -13.77 3.53
CA THR A 179 19.81 -14.87 4.21
C THR A 179 20.81 -15.89 4.75
N ASP A 180 20.37 -16.73 5.69
CA ASP A 180 21.10 -17.91 6.14
C ASP A 180 20.83 -19.09 5.20
N PRO A 181 21.81 -19.54 4.39
CA PRO A 181 21.58 -20.59 3.40
C PRO A 181 21.10 -21.92 3.99
N LYS A 182 21.48 -22.24 5.24
CA LYS A 182 21.03 -23.48 5.88
C LYS A 182 19.56 -23.42 6.25
N LYS A 183 19.12 -22.27 6.78
CA LYS A 183 17.70 -22.02 7.06
C LYS A 183 16.87 -21.97 5.79
N VAL A 184 17.37 -21.33 4.73
CA VAL A 184 16.71 -21.30 3.41
C VAL A 184 16.47 -22.72 2.89
N ALA A 185 17.47 -23.60 2.94
CA ALA A 185 17.31 -24.97 2.46
C ALA A 185 16.23 -25.75 3.24
N ILE A 186 16.24 -25.64 4.57
CA ILE A 186 15.20 -26.26 5.43
C ILE A 186 13.82 -25.62 5.16
N GLY A 187 13.76 -24.31 5.00
CA GLY A 187 12.54 -23.57 4.68
C GLY A 187 11.92 -24.01 3.36
N SER A 188 12.75 -24.19 2.33
CA SER A 188 12.32 -24.72 1.04
C SER A 188 11.73 -26.12 1.17
N ILE A 189 12.34 -27.00 1.97
CA ILE A 189 11.78 -28.34 2.23
C ILE A 189 10.41 -28.21 2.90
N LEU A 190 10.27 -27.39 3.94
CA LEU A 190 9.00 -27.21 4.66
C LEU A 190 7.91 -26.55 3.82
N TYR A 191 8.26 -25.58 2.98
CA TYR A 191 7.35 -24.94 2.03
C TYR A 191 6.67 -25.96 1.09
N HIS A 192 7.39 -27.02 0.73
CA HIS A 192 6.92 -28.11 -0.12
C HIS A 192 6.44 -29.34 0.66
N ASP A 193 6.43 -29.30 2.00
CA ASP A 193 6.11 -30.45 2.84
C ASP A 193 4.61 -30.49 3.16
N ASN A 194 3.93 -31.52 2.65
CA ASN A 194 2.50 -31.65 2.89
C ASN A 194 2.15 -31.94 4.35
N ARG A 195 3.10 -32.40 5.18
CA ARG A 195 2.87 -32.73 6.59
C ARG A 195 2.49 -31.52 7.45
N LEU A 196 2.62 -30.30 6.92
CA LEU A 196 2.08 -29.09 7.55
C LEU A 196 0.54 -29.05 7.56
N SER A 197 -0.13 -29.77 6.64
CA SER A 197 -1.60 -29.86 6.57
C SER A 197 -2.15 -31.04 7.37
N GLY A 198 -3.35 -30.89 7.93
CA GLY A 198 -3.94 -31.85 8.87
C GLY A 198 -3.99 -33.28 8.32
N ASP A 199 -4.35 -33.43 7.05
CA ASP A 199 -4.48 -34.72 6.34
C ASP A 199 -3.29 -35.08 5.44
N ASN A 200 -2.22 -34.27 5.48
CA ASN A 200 -1.03 -34.40 4.64
C ASN A 200 -1.29 -34.26 3.12
N SER A 201 -2.35 -33.54 2.72
CA SER A 201 -2.68 -33.33 1.30
C SER A 201 -2.16 -32.01 0.72
N LEU A 202 -1.84 -31.01 1.54
CA LEU A 202 -1.49 -29.65 1.12
C LEU A 202 -0.16 -29.17 1.70
N SER A 203 0.57 -28.38 0.91
CA SER A 203 1.73 -27.58 1.32
C SER A 203 1.53 -26.13 0.87
N CYS A 204 2.48 -25.23 1.18
CA CYS A 204 2.46 -23.85 0.71
C CYS A 204 2.43 -23.79 -0.82
N GLU A 205 3.22 -24.66 -1.47
CA GLU A 205 3.29 -24.79 -2.93
C GLU A 205 1.94 -25.17 -3.58
N THR A 206 0.99 -25.75 -2.84
CA THR A 206 -0.34 -26.05 -3.42
C THR A 206 -1.10 -24.78 -3.82
N CYS A 207 -1.07 -23.75 -2.98
CA CYS A 207 -1.76 -22.48 -3.21
C CYS A 207 -0.84 -21.40 -3.81
N HIS A 208 0.47 -21.52 -3.61
CA HIS A 208 1.46 -20.53 -4.02
C HIS A 208 2.51 -21.17 -4.93
N LYS A 209 2.10 -21.62 -6.11
CA LYS A 209 2.95 -22.42 -6.99
C LYS A 209 4.09 -21.58 -7.57
N LEU A 210 5.33 -21.93 -7.25
CA LEU A 210 6.50 -21.17 -7.73
C LEU A 210 6.65 -21.22 -9.26
N ASN A 211 6.13 -22.27 -9.92
CA ASN A 211 6.12 -22.37 -11.38
C ASN A 211 4.93 -21.67 -12.06
N ALA A 212 4.04 -21.04 -11.30
CA ALA A 212 2.84 -20.34 -11.79
C ALA A 212 2.68 -18.97 -11.13
N GLY A 213 3.76 -18.17 -11.11
CA GLY A 213 3.72 -16.80 -10.60
C GLY A 213 3.55 -16.69 -9.08
N GLY A 214 3.74 -17.77 -8.32
CA GLY A 214 3.60 -17.79 -6.86
C GLY A 214 2.15 -17.81 -6.37
N VAL A 215 1.21 -18.21 -7.22
CA VAL A 215 -0.23 -18.29 -6.95
C VAL A 215 -0.81 -19.63 -7.44
N ASP A 216 -2.10 -19.87 -7.25
CA ASP A 216 -2.81 -21.08 -7.72
C ASP A 216 -3.59 -20.88 -9.02
N ASN A 217 -3.73 -19.62 -9.47
CA ASN A 217 -4.54 -19.16 -10.59
C ASN A 217 -6.03 -19.51 -10.47
N LEU A 218 -6.56 -19.54 -9.24
CA LEU A 218 -7.99 -19.71 -8.96
C LEU A 218 -8.61 -18.38 -8.53
N ILE A 219 -9.94 -18.27 -8.63
CA ILE A 219 -10.67 -17.11 -8.07
C ILE A 219 -10.36 -17.00 -6.57
N THR A 220 -10.59 -18.10 -5.84
CA THR A 220 -10.15 -18.28 -4.46
C THR A 220 -9.60 -19.69 -4.26
N SER A 221 -8.70 -19.85 -3.30
CA SER A 221 -7.96 -21.09 -3.13
C SER A 221 -8.80 -22.25 -2.63
N LYS A 222 -8.42 -23.47 -3.04
CA LYS A 222 -9.01 -24.71 -2.55
C LYS A 222 -8.13 -25.29 -1.44
N GLY A 223 -8.64 -25.33 -0.22
CA GLY A 223 -7.97 -25.92 0.93
C GLY A 223 -8.38 -27.36 1.21
N ILE A 224 -8.14 -27.77 2.46
CA ILE A 224 -8.29 -29.15 2.95
C ILE A 224 -9.74 -29.63 2.77
N ASN A 225 -9.91 -30.91 2.46
CA ASN A 225 -11.21 -31.52 2.13
C ASN A 225 -11.96 -30.82 0.97
N GLY A 226 -11.27 -30.00 0.18
CA GLY A 226 -11.85 -29.23 -0.91
C GLY A 226 -12.65 -28.00 -0.47
N ALA A 227 -12.42 -27.50 0.75
CA ALA A 227 -12.94 -26.21 1.19
C ALA A 227 -12.51 -25.10 0.24
N ILE A 228 -13.37 -24.11 0.00
CA ILE A 228 -13.08 -22.96 -0.85
C ILE A 228 -12.86 -21.75 0.06
N GLY A 229 -11.68 -21.15 -0.04
CA GLY A 229 -11.31 -19.94 0.68
C GLY A 229 -12.14 -18.73 0.23
N PRO A 230 -12.23 -17.67 1.05
CA PRO A 230 -13.07 -16.52 0.76
C PRO A 230 -12.37 -15.44 -0.07
N ILE A 231 -11.07 -15.57 -0.33
CA ILE A 231 -10.24 -14.52 -0.92
C ILE A 231 -9.20 -15.14 -1.87
N ASN A 232 -8.79 -14.37 -2.88
CA ASN A 232 -7.75 -14.74 -3.83
C ASN A 232 -6.38 -14.82 -3.14
N ALA A 233 -5.60 -15.87 -3.42
CA ALA A 233 -4.25 -16.04 -2.89
C ALA A 233 -3.28 -15.08 -3.59
N PRO A 234 -2.66 -14.12 -2.87
CA PRO A 234 -1.66 -13.23 -3.45
C PRO A 234 -0.37 -14.00 -3.74
N THR A 235 0.47 -13.46 -4.62
CA THR A 235 1.79 -14.07 -4.90
C THR A 235 2.72 -14.06 -3.70
N VAL A 236 3.49 -15.13 -3.51
CA VAL A 236 4.65 -15.16 -2.59
C VAL A 236 5.84 -14.38 -3.14
N PHE A 237 5.93 -14.16 -4.45
CA PHE A 237 7.06 -13.45 -5.03
C PHE A 237 7.10 -11.99 -4.60
N ASN A 238 8.28 -11.55 -4.16
CA ASN A 238 8.56 -10.20 -3.64
C ASN A 238 7.72 -9.82 -2.40
N SER A 239 7.00 -10.76 -1.79
CA SER A 239 6.14 -10.53 -0.62
C SER A 239 6.92 -10.00 0.59
N VAL A 240 8.22 -10.33 0.65
CA VAL A 240 9.17 -9.82 1.63
C VAL A 240 9.29 -8.28 1.64
N TYR A 241 8.95 -7.61 0.55
CA TYR A 241 8.98 -6.15 0.46
C TYR A 241 7.64 -5.50 0.82
N ASN A 242 6.62 -6.26 1.21
CA ASN A 242 5.38 -5.69 1.75
C ASN A 242 5.60 -5.13 3.16
N ILE A 243 4.87 -4.07 3.53
CA ILE A 243 4.89 -3.50 4.89
C ILE A 243 4.30 -4.46 5.93
N GLU A 244 3.29 -5.24 5.52
CA GLU A 244 2.55 -6.24 6.29
C GLU A 244 2.07 -7.32 5.29
N GLN A 245 1.66 -8.49 5.76
CA GLN A 245 1.20 -9.60 4.94
C GLN A 245 -0.31 -9.78 4.99
N PHE A 246 -0.85 -10.60 4.07
CA PHE A 246 -2.27 -10.69 3.72
C PHE A 246 -2.87 -9.41 3.12
N TRP A 247 -4.07 -9.52 2.53
CA TRP A 247 -4.79 -8.39 1.96
C TRP A 247 -5.20 -7.32 2.99
N ASP A 248 -5.44 -7.72 4.23
CA ASP A 248 -5.86 -6.85 5.34
C ASP A 248 -4.70 -6.37 6.24
N GLY A 249 -3.50 -6.93 6.07
CA GLY A 249 -2.31 -6.57 6.85
C GLY A 249 -2.23 -7.24 8.22
N ARG A 250 -3.02 -8.27 8.50
CA ARG A 250 -3.13 -8.84 9.86
C ARG A 250 -1.87 -9.57 10.38
N ALA A 251 -0.83 -9.73 9.56
CA ALA A 251 0.44 -10.31 9.96
C ALA A 251 1.59 -9.34 9.65
N LYS A 252 2.45 -9.06 10.62
CA LYS A 252 3.48 -8.01 10.49
C LYS A 252 4.61 -8.36 9.52
N ASN A 253 4.85 -9.65 9.28
CA ASN A 253 5.94 -10.15 8.45
C ASN A 253 5.65 -11.59 7.97
N LEU A 254 6.56 -12.14 7.16
CA LEU A 254 6.44 -13.49 6.59
C LEU A 254 6.36 -14.59 7.65
N GLN A 255 7.17 -14.50 8.72
CA GLN A 255 7.17 -15.50 9.77
C GLN A 255 5.81 -15.57 10.49
N GLU A 256 5.24 -14.41 10.84
CA GLU A 256 3.89 -14.37 11.43
C GLU A 256 2.82 -14.86 10.44
N GLN A 257 2.96 -14.55 9.15
CA GLN A 257 2.06 -15.02 8.10
C GLN A 257 2.09 -16.55 7.98
N ALA A 258 3.28 -17.16 7.94
CA ALA A 258 3.47 -18.61 7.84
C ALA A 258 2.87 -19.36 9.04
N GLY A 259 2.61 -18.66 10.15
CA GLY A 259 1.92 -19.21 11.32
C GLY A 259 0.42 -19.46 11.13
N GLY A 260 -0.22 -18.76 10.18
CA GLY A 260 -1.67 -18.79 9.97
C GLY A 260 -2.18 -20.01 9.19
N PRO A 261 -1.74 -20.21 7.93
CA PRO A 261 -2.30 -21.24 7.06
C PRO A 261 -2.28 -22.68 7.59
N PRO A 262 -1.22 -23.14 8.30
CA PRO A 262 -1.18 -24.48 8.87
C PRO A 262 -2.38 -24.80 9.76
N LEU A 263 -2.86 -23.83 10.54
CA LEU A 263 -3.95 -24.02 11.53
C LEU A 263 -5.32 -23.56 11.00
N ASN A 264 -5.38 -22.93 9.83
CA ASN A 264 -6.64 -22.42 9.30
C ASN A 264 -7.50 -23.59 8.77
N PRO A 265 -8.73 -23.80 9.29
CA PRO A 265 -9.55 -24.98 8.99
C PRO A 265 -10.02 -25.07 7.54
N ILE A 266 -9.96 -23.99 6.77
CA ILE A 266 -10.31 -23.96 5.35
C ILE A 266 -9.09 -23.84 4.43
N GLU A 267 -7.87 -23.80 4.99
CA GLU A 267 -6.61 -23.84 4.24
C GLU A 267 -5.93 -25.19 4.50
N MET A 268 -4.99 -25.30 5.45
CA MET A 268 -4.26 -26.55 5.71
C MET A 268 -4.84 -27.39 6.85
N GLY A 269 -5.64 -26.80 7.74
CA GLY A 269 -6.49 -27.50 8.71
C GLY A 269 -5.82 -28.45 9.70
N SER A 270 -4.56 -28.22 10.09
CA SER A 270 -3.97 -28.90 11.24
C SER A 270 -4.63 -28.40 12.54
N GLU A 271 -4.90 -29.31 13.48
CA GLU A 271 -5.54 -29.00 14.76
C GLU A 271 -4.62 -28.23 15.71
N SER A 272 -3.30 -28.44 15.60
CA SER A 272 -2.30 -27.80 16.44
C SER A 272 -0.89 -27.91 15.85
N TRP A 273 0.03 -27.09 16.35
CA TRP A 273 1.46 -27.27 16.06
C TRP A 273 2.01 -28.59 16.60
N ASP A 274 1.49 -29.12 17.70
CA ASP A 274 1.88 -30.43 18.23
C ASP A 274 1.57 -31.55 17.23
N GLN A 275 0.45 -31.46 16.51
CA GLN A 275 0.11 -32.40 15.44
C GLN A 275 1.15 -32.32 14.30
N ILE A 276 1.50 -31.11 13.87
CA ILE A 276 2.50 -30.89 12.80
C ILE A 276 3.85 -31.44 13.23
N ILE A 277 4.33 -31.06 14.42
CA ILE A 277 5.60 -31.50 15.00
C ILE A 277 5.61 -33.02 15.15
N GLY A 278 4.53 -33.61 15.64
CA GLY A 278 4.40 -35.06 15.80
C GLY A 278 4.56 -35.81 14.48
N LYS A 279 4.11 -35.24 13.36
CA LYS A 279 4.27 -35.81 12.00
C LYS A 279 5.67 -35.59 11.44
N LEU A 280 6.24 -34.38 11.55
CA LEU A 280 7.60 -34.08 11.07
C LEU A 280 8.65 -34.89 11.82
N SER A 281 8.47 -35.10 13.13
CA SER A 281 9.41 -35.85 13.98
C SER A 281 9.45 -37.36 13.68
N GLN A 282 8.52 -37.89 12.88
CA GLN A 282 8.57 -39.29 12.41
C GLN A 282 9.62 -39.50 11.31
N ASP A 283 10.26 -38.43 10.83
CA ASP A 283 11.31 -38.46 9.82
C ASP A 283 12.66 -38.17 10.48
N PRO A 284 13.47 -39.21 10.75
CA PRO A 284 14.74 -39.03 11.46
C PRO A 284 15.74 -38.19 10.66
N ALA A 285 15.69 -38.25 9.32
CA ALA A 285 16.58 -37.48 8.47
C ALA A 285 16.22 -35.98 8.55
N LEU A 286 14.93 -35.65 8.44
CA LEU A 286 14.46 -34.27 8.61
C LEU A 286 14.72 -33.75 10.02
N THR A 287 14.47 -34.56 11.04
CA THR A 287 14.73 -34.17 12.43
C THR A 287 16.21 -33.85 12.66
N ALA A 288 17.12 -34.68 12.13
CA ALA A 288 18.56 -34.45 12.24
C ALA A 288 19.00 -33.19 11.48
N ALA A 289 18.57 -33.04 10.23
CA ALA A 289 18.90 -31.86 9.41
C ALA A 289 18.34 -30.56 10.03
N PHE A 290 17.10 -30.60 10.52
CA PHE A 290 16.47 -29.45 11.16
C PHE A 290 17.20 -29.06 12.46
N THR A 291 17.58 -30.03 13.30
CA THR A 291 18.25 -29.76 14.58
C THR A 291 19.68 -29.22 14.39
N GLU A 292 20.34 -29.52 13.27
CA GLU A 292 21.63 -28.90 12.93
C GLU A 292 21.50 -27.38 12.71
N VAL A 293 20.38 -26.94 12.14
CA VAL A 293 20.10 -25.52 11.86
C VAL A 293 19.45 -24.82 13.07
N TYR A 294 18.55 -25.53 13.75
CA TYR A 294 17.80 -25.05 14.91
C TYR A 294 18.02 -26.01 16.10
N PRO A 295 19.00 -25.74 16.98
CA PRO A 295 19.29 -26.58 18.15
C PRO A 295 18.08 -26.82 19.09
N GLN A 296 17.06 -25.96 19.01
CA GLN A 296 15.80 -26.03 19.76
C GLN A 296 14.85 -27.12 19.21
N GLY A 297 15.12 -27.65 18.01
CA GLY A 297 14.25 -28.58 17.32
C GLY A 297 12.97 -27.93 16.77
N PHE A 298 12.01 -28.75 16.38
CA PHE A 298 10.74 -28.28 15.83
C PHE A 298 9.91 -27.55 16.88
N THR A 299 9.57 -26.30 16.57
CA THR A 299 8.59 -25.49 17.25
C THR A 299 7.83 -24.67 16.20
N ALA A 300 6.68 -24.09 16.55
CA ALA A 300 6.00 -23.16 15.65
C ALA A 300 6.92 -22.03 15.17
N ASP A 301 7.71 -21.47 16.09
CA ASP A 301 8.64 -20.37 15.81
C ASP A 301 9.77 -20.78 14.85
N THR A 302 10.44 -21.91 15.11
CA THR A 302 11.55 -22.38 14.27
C THR A 302 11.09 -22.85 12.88
N ILE A 303 9.90 -23.46 12.77
CA ILE A 303 9.31 -23.85 11.48
C ILE A 303 8.96 -22.62 10.65
N THR A 304 8.27 -21.65 11.25
CA THR A 304 7.86 -20.43 10.55
C THR A 304 9.06 -19.54 10.20
N ASP A 305 10.10 -19.48 11.05
CA ASP A 305 11.35 -18.77 10.74
C ASP A 305 12.04 -19.37 9.51
N ALA A 306 12.12 -20.70 9.43
CA ALA A 306 12.72 -21.37 8.27
C ALA A 306 11.96 -21.07 6.98
N ILE A 307 10.63 -21.20 6.99
CA ILE A 307 9.77 -20.88 5.83
C ILE A 307 9.97 -19.41 5.43
N ALA A 308 9.90 -18.48 6.37
CA ALA A 308 10.10 -17.07 6.10
C ALA A 308 11.49 -16.77 5.54
N GLU A 309 12.53 -17.46 6.00
CA GLU A 309 13.88 -17.32 5.46
C GLU A 309 13.96 -17.76 4.00
N PHE A 310 13.29 -18.87 3.64
CA PHE A 310 13.16 -19.27 2.25
C PHE A 310 12.37 -18.24 1.42
N GLU A 311 11.25 -17.74 1.94
CA GLU A 311 10.41 -16.75 1.25
C GLU A 311 11.14 -15.42 0.97
N LYS A 312 12.14 -15.03 1.80
CA LYS A 312 13.02 -13.89 1.51
C LYS A 312 13.81 -14.05 0.20
N THR A 313 14.03 -15.28 -0.25
CA THR A 313 14.73 -15.59 -1.51
C THR A 313 13.81 -15.59 -2.73
N LEU A 314 12.48 -15.57 -2.52
CA LEU A 314 11.46 -15.55 -3.57
C LEU A 314 11.33 -14.15 -4.18
N VAL A 315 12.44 -13.60 -4.67
CA VAL A 315 12.53 -12.31 -5.34
C VAL A 315 12.74 -12.55 -6.83
N THR A 316 12.13 -11.70 -7.66
CA THR A 316 12.08 -11.85 -9.13
C THR A 316 12.80 -10.69 -9.82
N PRO A 317 14.14 -10.61 -9.76
CA PRO A 317 14.89 -9.53 -10.39
C PRO A 317 14.85 -9.62 -11.93
N ASN A 318 15.60 -8.74 -12.59
CA ASN A 318 15.83 -8.76 -14.05
C ASN A 318 14.59 -8.60 -14.91
N SER A 319 13.49 -8.03 -14.39
CA SER A 319 12.39 -7.62 -15.26
C SER A 319 12.85 -6.60 -16.30
N ALA A 320 12.17 -6.53 -17.45
CA ALA A 320 12.48 -5.53 -18.48
C ALA A 320 12.41 -4.09 -17.91
N PHE A 321 11.45 -3.85 -17.02
CA PHE A 321 11.34 -2.59 -16.29
C PHE A 321 12.53 -2.32 -15.38
N ASP A 322 12.98 -3.31 -14.59
CA ASP A 322 14.15 -3.11 -13.71
C ASP A 322 15.42 -2.78 -14.51
N ARG A 323 15.65 -3.49 -15.63
CA ARG A 323 16.81 -3.21 -16.51
C ARG A 323 16.75 -1.80 -17.10
N PHE A 324 15.57 -1.38 -17.54
CA PHE A 324 15.34 -0.01 -18.02
C PHE A 324 15.65 1.03 -16.93
N MET A 325 15.16 0.81 -15.72
CA MET A 325 15.45 1.68 -14.57
C MET A 325 16.94 1.69 -14.19
N LYS A 326 17.67 0.60 -14.41
CA LYS A 326 19.13 0.51 -14.23
C LYS A 326 19.93 1.10 -15.42
N GLY A 327 19.26 1.61 -16.46
CA GLY A 327 19.89 2.38 -17.56
C GLY A 327 19.92 1.68 -18.93
N ASP A 328 19.38 0.47 -19.05
CA ASP A 328 19.21 -0.19 -20.35
C ASP A 328 17.97 0.35 -21.08
N ASP A 329 18.14 1.46 -21.81
CA ASP A 329 17.05 2.11 -22.55
C ASP A 329 16.37 1.16 -23.57
N GLY A 330 17.08 0.12 -24.04
CA GLY A 330 16.57 -0.88 -24.96
C GLY A 330 15.71 -1.97 -24.31
N ALA A 331 15.67 -2.05 -22.98
CA ALA A 331 14.93 -3.10 -22.27
C ALA A 331 13.40 -2.96 -22.41
N LEU A 332 12.89 -1.73 -22.56
CA LEU A 332 11.46 -1.48 -22.82
C LEU A 332 11.20 -1.16 -24.29
N THR A 333 10.14 -1.73 -24.83
CA THR A 333 9.60 -1.32 -26.12
C THR A 333 9.04 0.10 -26.06
N ALA A 334 8.88 0.74 -27.22
CA ALA A 334 8.23 2.06 -27.30
C ALA A 334 6.80 2.05 -26.73
N GLN A 335 6.09 0.93 -26.80
CA GLN A 335 4.76 0.77 -26.23
C GLN A 335 4.80 0.77 -24.69
N GLN A 336 5.72 -0.01 -24.12
CA GLN A 336 5.91 -0.09 -22.68
C GLN A 336 6.34 1.26 -22.09
N LYS A 337 7.18 2.03 -22.79
CA LYS A 337 7.55 3.40 -22.36
C LYS A 337 6.34 4.33 -22.33
N ARG A 338 5.44 4.26 -23.33
CA ARG A 338 4.18 5.03 -23.30
C ARG A 338 3.26 4.56 -22.17
N GLY A 339 3.17 3.26 -21.94
CA GLY A 339 2.44 2.67 -20.81
C GLY A 339 2.93 3.15 -19.46
N PHE A 340 4.25 3.22 -19.26
CA PHE A 340 4.85 3.74 -18.04
C PHE A 340 4.52 5.23 -17.85
N GLN A 341 4.57 6.02 -18.92
CA GLN A 341 4.18 7.43 -18.86
C GLN A 341 2.69 7.57 -18.50
N LEU A 342 1.80 6.78 -19.11
CA LEU A 342 0.38 6.76 -18.78
C LEU A 342 0.12 6.32 -17.34
N PHE A 343 0.86 5.34 -16.82
CA PHE A 343 0.81 4.93 -15.42
C PHE A 343 1.14 6.09 -14.47
N LYS A 344 2.16 6.90 -14.83
CA LYS A 344 2.52 8.11 -14.08
C LYS A 344 1.42 9.17 -14.18
N ASP A 345 0.99 9.52 -15.39
CA ASP A 345 0.02 10.58 -15.66
C ASP A 345 -1.35 10.29 -15.02
N ASN A 346 -1.73 9.01 -14.95
CA ASN A 346 -2.94 8.55 -14.28
C ASN A 346 -2.70 8.21 -12.80
N LYS A 347 -1.65 8.76 -12.18
CA LYS A 347 -1.45 8.75 -10.72
C LYS A 347 -1.39 7.35 -10.08
N CYS A 348 -1.19 6.28 -10.86
CA CYS A 348 -1.11 4.93 -10.32
C CYS A 348 0.04 4.79 -9.30
N GLY A 349 1.13 5.53 -9.55
CA GLY A 349 2.29 5.65 -8.68
C GLY A 349 2.08 6.46 -7.39
N THR A 350 0.85 6.81 -7.00
CA THR A 350 0.57 7.31 -5.63
C THR A 350 0.25 6.19 -4.64
N CYS A 351 -0.08 5.00 -5.15
CA CYS A 351 -0.39 3.82 -4.34
C CYS A 351 0.59 2.67 -4.67
N HIS A 352 0.87 2.46 -5.96
CA HIS A 352 1.80 1.44 -6.45
C HIS A 352 3.22 1.99 -6.53
N VAL A 353 3.80 2.24 -5.35
CA VAL A 353 5.09 2.94 -5.19
C VAL A 353 6.25 1.99 -4.92
N GLY A 354 7.45 2.54 -5.02
CA GLY A 354 8.69 1.95 -4.54
C GLY A 354 9.17 0.74 -5.31
N LYS A 355 10.11 0.03 -4.69
CA LYS A 355 10.76 -1.15 -5.28
C LYS A 355 9.79 -2.30 -5.55
N ASN A 356 8.63 -2.35 -4.91
CA ASN A 356 7.66 -3.44 -5.09
C ASN A 356 6.42 -3.02 -5.90
N LEU A 357 6.38 -1.78 -6.41
CA LEU A 357 5.24 -1.23 -7.16
C LEU A 357 3.90 -1.48 -6.43
N GLY A 358 3.89 -1.23 -5.11
CA GLY A 358 2.82 -1.63 -4.21
C GLY A 358 3.35 -2.25 -2.91
N GLY A 359 2.43 -2.70 -2.08
CA GLY A 359 2.73 -3.32 -0.79
C GLY A 359 3.17 -2.33 0.29
N GLN A 360 3.08 -1.02 0.06
CA GLN A 360 3.59 0.03 0.96
C GLN A 360 2.50 0.80 1.74
N SER A 361 1.22 0.56 1.45
CA SER A 361 0.11 1.26 2.12
C SER A 361 -1.20 0.47 2.08
N PHE A 362 -2.18 0.96 2.85
CA PHE A 362 -3.57 0.48 2.84
C PHE A 362 -4.50 1.51 2.23
N GLU A 363 -5.09 1.18 1.10
CA GLU A 363 -5.93 2.11 0.34
C GLU A 363 -7.36 1.63 0.26
N MET A 364 -8.28 2.58 0.26
CA MET A 364 -9.69 2.34 0.01
C MET A 364 -9.86 1.77 -1.40
N MET A 365 -10.56 0.64 -1.53
CA MET A 365 -11.05 0.17 -2.81
C MET A 365 -12.37 0.88 -3.13
N GLY A 366 -12.43 1.58 -4.26
CA GLY A 366 -13.55 2.46 -4.60
C GLY A 366 -13.42 3.89 -4.07
N LEU A 367 -12.25 4.51 -4.27
CA LEU A 367 -11.98 5.87 -3.77
C LEU A 367 -12.86 6.95 -4.43
N LYS A 368 -13.23 6.77 -5.71
CA LYS A 368 -14.04 7.71 -6.50
C LYS A 368 -15.45 7.20 -6.76
N GLU A 369 -15.59 5.91 -6.99
CA GLU A 369 -16.88 5.25 -7.15
C GLU A 369 -16.98 4.03 -6.23
N ASP A 370 -18.18 3.70 -5.78
CA ASP A 370 -18.42 2.54 -4.90
C ASP A 370 -18.30 1.22 -5.67
N TYR A 371 -17.10 0.62 -5.59
CA TYR A 371 -16.80 -0.69 -6.18
C TYR A 371 -17.71 -1.79 -5.65
N PHE A 372 -17.96 -1.81 -4.35
CA PHE A 372 -18.69 -2.89 -3.68
C PHE A 372 -20.16 -2.85 -4.03
N ALA A 373 -20.77 -1.66 -4.07
CA ALA A 373 -22.15 -1.49 -4.53
C ALA A 373 -22.30 -1.90 -6.01
N ALA A 374 -21.34 -1.57 -6.87
CA ALA A 374 -21.38 -1.95 -8.27
C ALA A 374 -21.20 -3.47 -8.49
N ARG A 375 -20.39 -4.13 -7.67
CA ARG A 375 -20.19 -5.58 -7.71
C ARG A 375 -21.38 -6.36 -7.13
N GLY A 376 -22.02 -5.83 -6.08
CA GLY A 376 -23.23 -6.36 -5.45
C GLY A 376 -23.03 -7.58 -4.54
N SER A 377 -22.17 -8.53 -4.91
CA SER A 377 -21.86 -9.74 -4.12
C SER A 377 -20.86 -9.45 -3.01
N ILE A 378 -21.25 -8.67 -2.00
CA ILE A 378 -20.41 -8.32 -0.84
C ILE A 378 -20.36 -9.49 0.15
N THR A 379 -19.17 -9.77 0.66
CA THR A 379 -18.78 -10.83 1.59
C THR A 379 -18.01 -10.22 2.75
N ASP A 380 -17.76 -10.99 3.82
CA ASP A 380 -17.06 -10.46 5.00
C ASP A 380 -15.63 -10.00 4.69
N VAL A 381 -14.92 -10.64 3.75
CA VAL A 381 -13.55 -10.23 3.38
C VAL A 381 -13.50 -8.84 2.74
N ASP A 382 -14.62 -8.34 2.20
CA ASP A 382 -14.69 -7.02 1.57
C ASP A 382 -14.54 -5.88 2.57
N GLN A 383 -14.77 -6.14 3.87
CA GLN A 383 -14.50 -5.16 4.91
C GLN A 383 -12.98 -4.86 5.01
N GLY A 384 -12.12 -5.72 4.47
CA GLY A 384 -10.68 -5.50 4.35
C GLY A 384 -10.01 -5.37 5.71
N ARG A 385 -9.15 -4.36 5.87
CA ARG A 385 -8.39 -4.07 7.08
C ARG A 385 -9.27 -3.89 8.33
N PHE A 386 -10.52 -3.45 8.17
CA PHE A 386 -11.48 -3.37 9.29
C PHE A 386 -11.69 -4.70 10.02
N ASN A 387 -11.62 -5.84 9.32
CA ASN A 387 -11.78 -7.15 9.97
C ASN A 387 -10.71 -7.43 11.03
N PHE A 388 -9.56 -6.78 10.91
CA PHE A 388 -8.47 -6.88 11.87
C PHE A 388 -8.47 -5.71 12.86
N THR A 389 -8.60 -4.47 12.39
CA THR A 389 -8.41 -3.28 13.25
C THR A 389 -9.68 -2.86 13.98
N THR A 390 -10.86 -3.21 13.46
CA THR A 390 -12.20 -2.76 13.92
C THR A 390 -12.43 -1.25 13.84
N PHE A 391 -11.50 -0.48 13.27
CA PHE A 391 -11.67 0.96 13.08
C PHE A 391 -12.44 1.26 11.80
N GLU A 392 -13.57 1.97 11.90
CA GLU A 392 -14.43 2.27 10.73
C GLU A 392 -13.68 2.91 9.55
N ARG A 393 -12.63 3.70 9.83
CA ARG A 393 -11.77 4.34 8.82
C ARG A 393 -10.98 3.35 7.94
N ASP A 394 -10.85 2.11 8.40
CA ASP A 394 -10.14 1.02 7.72
C ASP A 394 -11.08 0.10 6.93
N ARG A 395 -12.40 0.35 6.99
CA ARG A 395 -13.38 -0.41 6.21
C ARG A 395 -13.08 -0.27 4.72
N ASN A 396 -13.13 -1.40 4.02
CA ASN A 396 -12.87 -1.51 2.60
C ASN A 396 -11.45 -1.06 2.18
N ARG A 397 -10.51 -0.94 3.13
CA ARG A 397 -9.09 -0.73 2.84
C ARG A 397 -8.36 -2.05 2.71
N PHE A 398 -7.50 -2.13 1.71
CA PHE A 398 -6.66 -3.30 1.46
C PHE A 398 -5.21 -2.86 1.29
N LYS A 399 -4.28 -3.74 1.63
CA LYS A 399 -2.89 -3.58 1.25
C LYS A 399 -2.84 -3.48 -0.27
N VAL A 400 -2.26 -2.40 -0.78
CA VAL A 400 -2.05 -2.25 -2.22
C VAL A 400 -1.20 -3.42 -2.70
N PRO A 401 -1.65 -4.27 -3.64
CA PRO A 401 -0.86 -5.41 -4.08
C PRO A 401 0.37 -4.97 -4.89
N THR A 402 1.42 -5.80 -4.88
CA THR A 402 2.55 -5.64 -5.79
C THR A 402 2.07 -5.78 -7.24
N LEU A 403 2.59 -4.94 -8.14
CA LEU A 403 2.38 -5.10 -9.58
C LEU A 403 3.54 -5.84 -10.26
N ARG A 404 4.49 -6.38 -9.51
CA ARG A 404 5.53 -7.25 -10.06
C ARG A 404 4.95 -8.61 -10.38
N ASN A 405 5.31 -9.16 -11.54
CA ASN A 405 4.77 -10.42 -12.06
C ASN A 405 3.25 -10.45 -12.23
N ILE A 406 2.59 -9.29 -12.29
CA ILE A 406 1.12 -9.18 -12.38
C ILE A 406 0.57 -9.86 -13.65
N GLU A 407 1.38 -10.02 -14.70
CA GLU A 407 0.99 -10.80 -15.88
C GLU A 407 0.68 -12.28 -15.55
N LEU A 408 1.31 -12.84 -14.51
CA LEU A 408 1.27 -14.26 -14.19
C LEU A 408 0.24 -14.62 -13.10
N THR A 409 -0.40 -13.63 -12.48
CA THR A 409 -1.19 -13.82 -11.25
C THR A 409 -2.69 -13.57 -11.44
N ALA A 410 -3.21 -13.85 -12.64
CA ALA A 410 -4.66 -13.84 -12.84
C ALA A 410 -5.33 -14.98 -12.04
N PRO A 411 -6.60 -14.82 -11.62
CA PRO A 411 -7.43 -13.61 -11.74
C PRO A 411 -7.05 -12.52 -10.73
N TYR A 412 -7.54 -11.29 -10.95
CA TYR A 412 -7.13 -10.08 -10.24
C TYR A 412 -8.15 -9.61 -9.21
N LEU A 413 -7.67 -8.70 -8.34
CA LEU A 413 -8.36 -8.16 -7.16
C LEU A 413 -8.46 -9.20 -6.03
N HIS A 414 -8.82 -8.77 -4.83
CA HIS A 414 -8.88 -9.65 -3.66
C HIS A 414 -9.95 -10.73 -3.78
N ASP A 415 -10.97 -10.50 -4.60
CA ASP A 415 -12.08 -11.42 -4.84
C ASP A 415 -11.87 -12.30 -6.08
N GLY A 416 -10.78 -12.12 -6.82
CA GLY A 416 -10.51 -12.83 -8.07
C GLY A 416 -11.58 -12.57 -9.15
N SER A 417 -12.32 -11.46 -9.08
CA SER A 417 -13.45 -11.19 -9.99
C SER A 417 -13.04 -10.79 -11.41
N MET A 418 -11.78 -10.41 -11.61
CA MET A 418 -11.28 -9.93 -12.90
C MET A 418 -10.35 -10.95 -13.56
N ASP A 419 -10.79 -11.55 -14.67
CA ASP A 419 -10.00 -12.56 -15.37
C ASP A 419 -8.83 -11.97 -16.18
N THR A 420 -8.90 -10.69 -16.55
CA THR A 420 -7.93 -10.06 -17.48
C THR A 420 -7.27 -8.84 -16.86
N LEU A 421 -5.97 -8.67 -17.14
CA LEU A 421 -5.20 -7.54 -16.66
C LEU A 421 -5.77 -6.22 -17.19
N LYS A 422 -6.24 -6.24 -18.45
CA LYS A 422 -6.94 -5.12 -19.08
C LYS A 422 -8.21 -4.74 -18.32
N GLY A 423 -9.00 -5.73 -17.91
CA GLY A 423 -10.18 -5.52 -17.06
C GLY A 423 -9.80 -4.88 -15.73
N ALA A 424 -8.79 -5.42 -15.04
CA ALA A 424 -8.30 -4.89 -13.78
C ALA A 424 -7.81 -3.43 -13.91
N VAL A 425 -7.07 -3.09 -14.96
CA VAL A 425 -6.62 -1.70 -15.23
C VAL A 425 -7.82 -0.77 -15.42
N LYS A 426 -8.84 -1.17 -16.19
CA LYS A 426 -10.07 -0.37 -16.36
C LYS A 426 -10.83 -0.18 -15.04
N MET A 427 -10.88 -1.22 -14.20
CA MET A 427 -11.50 -1.11 -12.88
C MET A 427 -10.76 -0.11 -11.99
N MET A 428 -9.42 -0.14 -11.99
CA MET A 428 -8.63 0.85 -11.24
C MET A 428 -8.84 2.27 -11.77
N LEU A 429 -8.78 2.48 -13.08
CA LEU A 429 -9.03 3.79 -13.71
C LEU A 429 -10.42 4.34 -13.34
N LYS A 430 -11.46 3.50 -13.38
CA LYS A 430 -12.82 3.91 -13.03
C LYS A 430 -12.98 4.16 -11.53
N TYR A 431 -12.78 3.15 -10.70
CA TYR A 431 -13.18 3.18 -9.29
C TYR A 431 -12.22 3.97 -8.40
N GLN A 432 -10.93 4.05 -8.77
CA GLN A 432 -9.93 4.77 -7.98
C GLN A 432 -9.69 6.20 -8.47
N LEU A 433 -9.96 6.48 -9.75
CA LEU A 433 -9.54 7.74 -10.39
C LEU A 433 -10.66 8.47 -11.15
N GLU A 434 -11.80 7.82 -11.41
CA GLU A 434 -12.87 8.36 -12.25
C GLU A 434 -12.40 8.71 -13.68
N VAL A 435 -11.46 7.92 -14.21
CA VAL A 435 -10.85 8.11 -15.52
C VAL A 435 -11.33 7.03 -16.49
N ASN A 436 -11.65 7.44 -17.71
CA ASN A 436 -11.88 6.53 -18.84
C ASN A 436 -10.90 6.84 -19.96
N LEU A 437 -9.97 5.92 -20.22
CA LEU A 437 -8.96 6.07 -21.26
C LEU A 437 -9.37 5.36 -22.56
N PRO A 438 -8.91 5.82 -23.74
CA PRO A 438 -9.00 5.05 -24.97
C PRO A 438 -8.42 3.64 -24.81
N GLU A 439 -8.99 2.66 -25.51
CA GLU A 439 -8.53 1.26 -25.43
C GLU A 439 -7.02 1.10 -25.67
N LYS A 440 -6.48 1.87 -26.62
CA LYS A 440 -5.05 1.88 -26.94
C LYS A 440 -4.18 2.27 -25.75
N ASP A 441 -4.63 3.26 -24.97
CA ASP A 441 -3.87 3.76 -23.81
C ASP A 441 -3.95 2.75 -22.66
N VAL A 442 -5.11 2.09 -22.49
CA VAL A 442 -5.23 0.96 -21.56
C VAL A 442 -4.30 -0.18 -21.98
N ASP A 443 -4.24 -0.51 -23.27
CA ASP A 443 -3.34 -1.55 -23.79
C ASP A 443 -1.86 -1.18 -23.59
N ASP A 444 -1.50 0.09 -23.77
CA ASP A 444 -0.14 0.57 -23.48
C ASP A 444 0.21 0.40 -21.99
N ILE A 445 -0.71 0.73 -21.05
CA ILE A 445 -0.51 0.47 -19.61
C ILE A 445 -0.36 -1.03 -19.33
N VAL A 446 -1.19 -1.88 -19.94
CA VAL A 446 -1.11 -3.34 -19.78
C VAL A 446 0.27 -3.86 -20.22
N GLU A 447 0.78 -3.40 -21.36
CA GLU A 447 2.11 -3.79 -21.83
C GLU A 447 3.23 -3.33 -20.90
N PHE A 448 3.11 -2.14 -20.31
CA PHE A 448 4.01 -1.71 -19.24
C PHE A 448 3.94 -2.66 -18.03
N LEU A 449 2.75 -3.04 -17.58
CA LEU A 449 2.60 -3.96 -16.44
C LEU A 449 3.19 -5.35 -16.72
N LYS A 450 3.15 -5.85 -17.96
CA LYS A 450 3.85 -7.09 -18.33
C LYS A 450 5.38 -6.95 -18.24
N SER A 451 5.91 -5.76 -18.48
CA SER A 451 7.35 -5.50 -18.38
C SER A 451 7.93 -5.63 -16.96
N THR A 452 7.06 -5.69 -15.94
CA THR A 452 7.46 -5.85 -14.52
C THR A 452 7.59 -7.32 -14.10
N THR A 453 7.35 -8.26 -15.02
CA THR A 453 7.59 -9.69 -14.80
C THR A 453 9.08 -9.96 -14.77
N GLY A 454 9.57 -10.45 -13.63
CA GLY A 454 10.97 -10.79 -13.42
C GLY A 454 11.25 -12.27 -13.58
N GLU A 455 12.48 -12.64 -13.25
CA GLU A 455 12.99 -14.00 -13.38
C GLU A 455 13.13 -14.63 -12.00
N TYR A 456 12.65 -15.87 -11.84
CA TYR A 456 12.92 -16.68 -10.66
C TYR A 456 13.24 -18.11 -11.08
N LYS A 457 14.20 -18.72 -10.38
CA LYS A 457 14.55 -20.12 -10.53
C LYS A 457 14.77 -20.71 -9.15
N LEU A 458 14.00 -21.76 -8.83
CA LEU A 458 14.23 -22.54 -7.62
C LEU A 458 15.57 -23.27 -7.73
N ASP A 459 16.49 -22.97 -6.83
CA ASP A 459 17.81 -23.60 -6.69
C ASP A 459 17.98 -24.34 -5.35
N GLN A 460 16.95 -24.29 -4.49
CA GLN A 460 16.93 -24.94 -3.19
C GLN A 460 16.34 -26.36 -3.27
N PRO A 461 16.78 -27.27 -2.38
CA PRO A 461 16.16 -28.59 -2.29
C PRO A 461 14.71 -28.46 -1.83
N THR A 462 13.80 -29.23 -2.43
CA THR A 462 12.38 -29.30 -2.00
C THR A 462 12.11 -30.49 -1.08
N ARG A 463 13.09 -31.39 -0.94
CA ARG A 463 13.09 -32.61 -0.12
C ARG A 463 14.54 -32.92 0.28
N LEU A 464 14.70 -33.67 1.36
CA LEU A 464 16.01 -34.21 1.77
C LEU A 464 16.50 -35.35 0.88
#